data_AF-A0A934DVK5-F1
#
_entry.id   AF-A0A934DVK5-F1
#
_cell.length_a   1.000
_cell.length_b   1.000
_cell.length_c   1.000
_cell.angle_alpha   90.00
_cell.angle_beta   90.00
_cell.angle_gamma   90.00
#
_symmetry.space_group_name_H-M   'P 1'
#
loop_
_entity.id
_entity.type
_entity.pdbx_description
1 polymer ?
#
loop_
_entity_poly.entity_id
_entity_poly.type
_entity_poly.pdbx_seq_one_letter_code
_entity_poly.pdbx_strand_id
1 'polypeptide(L)'
;MRTRSIPFALSLLAVLLFVSTRLFAAPEAHIARIDPRASFTDGAPVLTVVVDLVQSKPVNEVIANCASMRGDALYDCQADALEQPKALYTPFPYPEKNAVFLVTVDGVARPTKFVSKARWGDALRQPDVGTAWLIIVDAAGSMGARLSDAKLLAKAFIDTMGPSDIAYIVAIGDAQVGKSSGWQPAASRANITGFIDSISLYPSNPRNNRPLFNHIKTAVNDGFKSLGNVGTNVKVPLHQALVVLSNGVAGTDALSTGPGAEQLKQILSAGRFPDSNSSLPKTPLPVISVLYPAGGWDEFKENAQQFMQNLANPEFGGFYSIMGMGHGNRAPRIVSAVRDRFNQMNIVKYRVSCIAPNITQTFQLAFNNVKPPIIGDSSFKDVPVGIDPTTWPLDINYQYTIDQAKKNPVTPGGSFRVWGDFCWGGDKQRAEVYFVPADQPLPPSLEGGDIETAKRAQQQLIARKMNGKATQATDTFVEFEAPSSDKILVKSGSGYVTRMVLYDNKAARGSSVDAKNILTLKAETAPFPIMLVGGIAIAVIVIVLLLVILLMGGGKKRQVGTPGGAALPPPVVAGGQQPFGGGPGQPPYGGPGPGQPYGGGGPGQPYGGGGPGQPYGGGGPMPPR
;
A
#
# COMPACT_ATOMS: atom_id res chain seq x y z
N MET A 1 -4.34 -53.36 -44.93
CA MET A 1 -4.58 -51.92 -44.65
C MET A 1 -3.62 -51.46 -43.54
N ARG A 2 -2.44 -50.88 -43.82
CA ARG A 2 -1.56 -50.30 -42.76
C ARG A 2 -0.37 -49.43 -43.25
N THR A 3 -0.54 -48.63 -44.31
CA THR A 3 0.58 -47.85 -44.92
C THR A 3 0.30 -46.38 -45.24
N ARG A 4 -0.94 -45.87 -45.05
CA ARG A 4 -1.30 -44.47 -45.40
C ARG A 4 -1.20 -43.45 -44.27
N SER A 5 -0.94 -43.87 -43.03
CA SER A 5 -0.92 -42.99 -41.83
C SER A 5 0.43 -42.32 -41.53
N ILE A 6 1.54 -42.86 -42.04
CA ILE A 6 2.90 -42.34 -41.81
C ILE A 6 3.12 -40.91 -42.38
N PRO A 7 2.77 -40.59 -43.65
CA PRO A 7 3.02 -39.24 -44.17
C PRO A 7 2.17 -38.17 -43.49
N PHE A 8 0.97 -38.52 -43.02
CA PHE A 8 0.11 -37.59 -42.29
C PHE A 8 0.66 -37.30 -40.88
N ALA A 9 1.17 -38.31 -40.17
CA ALA A 9 1.82 -38.14 -38.87
C ALA A 9 3.10 -37.28 -38.97
N LEU A 10 3.94 -37.52 -39.99
CA LEU A 10 5.13 -36.69 -40.25
C LEU A 10 4.77 -35.24 -40.61
N SER A 11 3.73 -35.03 -41.40
CA SER A 11 3.23 -33.67 -41.73
C SER A 11 2.71 -32.94 -40.49
N LEU A 12 1.95 -33.62 -39.63
CA LEU A 12 1.43 -33.06 -38.39
C LEU A 12 2.56 -32.75 -37.39
N LEU A 13 3.57 -33.61 -37.29
CA LEU A 13 4.74 -33.39 -36.45
C LEU A 13 5.59 -32.21 -36.96
N ALA A 14 5.78 -32.08 -38.28
CA ALA A 14 6.45 -30.93 -38.87
C ALA A 14 5.68 -29.63 -38.59
N VAL A 15 4.36 -29.62 -38.75
CA VAL A 15 3.52 -28.45 -38.38
C VAL A 15 3.64 -28.14 -36.89
N LEU A 16 3.59 -29.13 -35.99
CA LEU A 16 3.78 -28.91 -34.55
C LEU A 16 5.17 -28.36 -34.20
N LEU A 17 6.22 -28.77 -34.93
CA LEU A 17 7.57 -28.21 -34.78
C LEU A 17 7.65 -26.76 -35.31
N PHE A 18 6.97 -26.42 -36.41
CA PHE A 18 6.90 -25.03 -36.91
C PHE A 18 5.95 -24.12 -36.11
N VAL A 19 4.96 -24.69 -35.40
CA VAL A 19 4.07 -23.97 -34.46
C VAL A 19 4.63 -24.01 -33.02
N SER A 20 5.90 -24.38 -32.83
CA SER A 20 6.63 -24.08 -31.60
C SER A 20 6.91 -22.57 -31.50
N THR A 21 5.85 -21.80 -31.22
CA THR A 21 5.98 -20.40 -30.84
C THR A 21 6.97 -20.32 -29.71
N ARG A 22 8.08 -19.58 -29.88
CA ARG A 22 9.06 -19.33 -28.81
C ARG A 22 8.30 -18.90 -27.57
N LEU A 23 8.31 -19.74 -26.55
CA LEU A 23 7.70 -19.49 -25.24
C LEU A 23 8.56 -18.45 -24.52
N PHE A 24 8.49 -17.21 -24.98
CA PHE A 24 9.04 -16.08 -24.25
C PHE A 24 8.31 -15.97 -22.91
N ALA A 25 9.05 -15.75 -21.83
CA ALA A 25 8.46 -15.50 -20.51
C ALA A 25 7.43 -14.37 -20.59
N ALA A 26 6.35 -14.45 -19.81
CA ALA A 26 5.44 -13.31 -19.68
C ALA A 26 6.21 -12.11 -19.09
N PRO A 27 5.89 -10.86 -19.49
CA PRO A 27 6.38 -9.71 -18.74
C PRO A 27 5.88 -9.78 -17.29
N GLU A 28 6.72 -9.40 -16.35
CA GLU A 28 6.44 -9.37 -14.93
C GLU A 28 6.61 -7.96 -14.39
N ALA A 29 5.72 -7.56 -13.47
CA ALA A 29 5.92 -6.38 -12.65
C ALA A 29 6.37 -6.79 -11.24
N HIS A 30 7.39 -6.11 -10.73
CA HIS A 30 7.87 -6.25 -9.36
C HIS A 30 7.89 -4.87 -8.70
N ILE A 31 7.26 -4.76 -7.51
CA ILE A 31 7.25 -3.51 -6.74
C ILE A 31 8.58 -3.40 -5.99
N ALA A 32 9.45 -2.49 -6.42
CA ALA A 32 10.73 -2.22 -5.77
C ALA A 32 10.55 -1.42 -4.46
N ARG A 33 9.51 -0.57 -4.38
CA ARG A 33 9.16 0.17 -3.16
C ARG A 33 7.72 0.68 -3.21
N ILE A 34 7.07 0.72 -2.05
CA ILE A 34 5.95 1.62 -1.77
C ILE A 34 6.47 2.68 -0.80
N ASP A 35 6.64 3.92 -1.26
CA ASP A 35 7.11 5.01 -0.40
C ASP A 35 5.92 5.63 0.34
N PRO A 36 5.87 5.52 1.67
CA PRO A 36 4.69 5.91 2.43
C PRO A 36 4.68 7.38 2.82
N ARG A 37 5.72 8.14 2.48
CA ARG A 37 5.78 9.61 2.58
C ARG A 37 4.73 10.20 1.64
N ALA A 38 3.47 10.09 2.06
CA ALA A 38 2.33 10.39 1.23
C ALA A 38 2.32 11.89 0.92
N SER A 39 2.44 12.23 -0.36
CA SER A 39 2.15 13.58 -0.79
C SER A 39 0.63 13.77 -0.77
N PHE A 40 0.14 14.82 -0.12
CA PHE A 40 -1.28 15.15 -0.22
C PHE A 40 -1.56 15.81 -1.57
N THR A 41 -2.55 15.28 -2.31
CA THR A 41 -3.09 15.94 -3.51
C THR A 41 -4.59 16.12 -3.29
N ASP A 42 -5.03 17.37 -3.31
CA ASP A 42 -6.42 17.78 -3.05
C ASP A 42 -6.99 17.18 -1.74
N GLY A 43 -6.19 17.25 -0.67
CA GLY A 43 -6.58 16.75 0.66
C GLY A 43 -6.66 15.22 0.79
N ALA A 44 -6.15 14.46 -0.18
CA ALA A 44 -6.14 12.99 -0.14
C ALA A 44 -4.70 12.42 -0.18
N PRO A 45 -4.45 11.27 0.47
CA PRO A 45 -3.13 10.64 0.49
C PRO A 45 -2.78 10.00 -0.86
N VAL A 46 -1.58 10.28 -1.36
CA VAL A 46 -1.03 9.68 -2.58
C VAL A 46 0.23 8.89 -2.23
N LEU A 47 0.21 7.58 -2.46
CA LEU A 47 1.38 6.71 -2.39
C LEU A 47 2.19 6.82 -3.67
N THR A 48 3.52 6.85 -3.53
CA THR A 48 4.46 6.74 -4.65
C THR A 48 5.02 5.32 -4.68
N VAL A 49 4.81 4.61 -5.77
CA VAL A 49 5.21 3.22 -5.96
C VAL A 49 6.28 3.15 -7.05
N VAL A 50 7.39 2.49 -6.78
CA VAL A 50 8.43 2.19 -7.78
C VAL A 50 8.18 0.77 -8.28
N VAL A 51 7.96 0.64 -9.58
CA VAL A 51 7.65 -0.63 -10.25
C VAL A 51 8.67 -0.91 -11.34
N ASP A 52 9.39 -2.02 -11.21
CA ASP A 52 10.14 -2.60 -12.31
C ASP A 52 9.17 -3.44 -13.16
N LEU A 53 9.18 -3.25 -14.48
CA LEU A 53 8.25 -3.93 -15.40
C LEU A 53 9.00 -4.32 -16.68
N VAL A 54 9.34 -5.60 -16.76
CA VAL A 54 10.18 -6.15 -17.83
C VAL A 54 9.75 -7.55 -18.20
N GLN A 55 10.22 -8.01 -19.34
CA GLN A 55 10.31 -9.42 -19.66
C GLN A 55 11.76 -9.86 -19.42
N SER A 56 11.99 -10.69 -18.42
CA SER A 56 13.32 -11.22 -18.09
C SER A 56 13.82 -12.20 -19.16
N LYS A 57 15.14 -12.20 -19.40
CA LYS A 57 15.81 -13.16 -20.29
C LYS A 57 16.72 -14.07 -19.46
N PRO A 58 16.69 -15.39 -19.65
CA PRO A 58 17.56 -16.31 -18.93
C PRO A 58 19.05 -16.03 -19.18
N VAL A 59 19.86 -16.03 -18.11
CA VAL A 59 21.32 -15.79 -18.18
C VAL A 59 22.00 -16.75 -19.16
N ASN A 60 21.57 -18.02 -19.17
CA ASN A 60 22.09 -19.06 -20.05
C ASN A 60 21.78 -18.83 -21.54
N GLU A 61 20.72 -18.10 -21.90
CA GLU A 61 20.45 -17.68 -23.29
C GLU A 61 21.50 -16.67 -23.75
N VAL A 62 21.83 -15.71 -22.89
CA VAL A 62 22.79 -14.62 -23.18
C VAL A 62 24.22 -15.14 -23.37
N ILE A 63 24.65 -16.11 -22.55
CA ILE A 63 26.03 -16.63 -22.56
C ILE A 63 26.23 -17.93 -23.35
N ALA A 64 25.20 -18.41 -24.06
CA ALA A 64 25.22 -19.71 -24.74
C ALA A 64 26.39 -19.86 -25.74
N ASN A 65 26.74 -18.77 -26.43
CA ASN A 65 27.87 -18.70 -27.37
C ASN A 65 29.25 -18.87 -26.71
N CYS A 66 29.37 -18.66 -25.40
CA CYS A 66 30.63 -18.79 -24.66
C CYS A 66 30.91 -20.24 -24.20
N ALA A 67 29.95 -21.17 -24.33
CA ALA A 67 30.03 -22.51 -23.71
C ALA A 67 31.22 -23.38 -24.16
N SER A 68 31.80 -23.12 -25.34
CA SER A 68 33.00 -23.79 -25.85
C SER A 68 34.32 -23.24 -25.27
N MET A 69 34.30 -22.06 -24.64
CA MET A 69 35.48 -21.38 -24.13
C MET A 69 35.85 -21.86 -22.71
N ARG A 70 37.10 -21.62 -22.29
CA ARG A 70 37.63 -21.99 -20.97
C ARG A 70 38.54 -20.88 -20.43
N GLY A 71 38.74 -20.86 -19.10
CA GLY A 71 39.60 -19.88 -18.43
C GLY A 71 39.16 -18.43 -18.67
N ASP A 72 40.11 -17.51 -18.77
CA ASP A 72 39.83 -16.07 -18.91
C ASP A 72 39.01 -15.74 -20.17
N ALA A 73 39.22 -16.46 -21.27
CA ALA A 73 38.42 -16.29 -22.50
C ALA A 73 36.93 -16.59 -22.30
N LEU A 74 36.59 -17.55 -21.41
CA LEU A 74 35.20 -17.81 -21.01
C LEU A 74 34.64 -16.62 -20.22
N TYR A 75 35.40 -16.11 -19.26
CA TYR A 75 34.99 -15.01 -18.40
C TYR A 75 34.79 -13.70 -19.16
N ASP A 76 35.71 -13.34 -20.06
CA ASP A 76 35.57 -12.14 -20.87
C ASP A 76 34.40 -12.24 -21.86
N CYS A 77 34.19 -13.40 -22.50
CA CYS A 77 33.02 -13.63 -23.35
C CYS A 77 31.70 -13.50 -22.56
N GLN A 78 31.62 -14.13 -21.39
CA GLN A 78 30.42 -14.06 -20.53
C GLN A 78 30.16 -12.62 -20.11
N ALA A 79 31.16 -11.92 -19.60
CA ALA A 79 31.02 -10.54 -19.13
C ALA A 79 30.70 -9.58 -20.29
N ASP A 80 31.30 -9.75 -21.48
CA ASP A 80 30.98 -8.93 -22.66
C ASP A 80 29.56 -9.16 -23.17
N ALA A 81 29.02 -10.38 -23.07
CA ALA A 81 27.63 -10.69 -23.41
C ALA A 81 26.64 -10.12 -22.37
N LEU A 82 26.96 -10.23 -21.07
CA LEU A 82 26.12 -9.76 -19.96
C LEU A 82 26.08 -8.23 -19.85
N GLU A 83 27.18 -7.54 -20.18
CA GLU A 83 27.29 -6.08 -20.18
C GLU A 83 26.58 -5.41 -21.38
N GLN A 84 26.04 -6.16 -22.34
CA GLN A 84 25.31 -5.55 -23.47
C GLN A 84 24.03 -4.83 -22.99
N PRO A 85 23.67 -3.69 -23.59
CA PRO A 85 22.43 -2.99 -23.27
C PRO A 85 21.22 -3.93 -23.39
N LYS A 86 20.48 -4.09 -22.29
CA LYS A 86 19.29 -4.96 -22.21
C LYS A 86 19.59 -6.44 -22.52
N ALA A 87 20.79 -6.93 -22.19
CA ALA A 87 21.16 -8.34 -22.32
C ALA A 87 20.19 -9.27 -21.57
N LEU A 88 19.91 -8.97 -20.30
CA LEU A 88 19.12 -9.81 -19.38
C LEU A 88 17.62 -9.50 -19.34
N TYR A 89 17.12 -8.55 -20.13
CA TYR A 89 15.70 -8.14 -20.09
C TYR A 89 15.22 -7.44 -21.36
N THR A 90 13.91 -7.32 -21.50
CA THR A 90 13.25 -6.40 -22.44
C THR A 90 12.33 -5.47 -21.64
N PRO A 91 12.51 -4.14 -21.69
CA PRO A 91 11.61 -3.20 -21.02
C PRO A 91 10.19 -3.31 -21.56
N PHE A 92 9.18 -3.35 -20.70
CA PHE A 92 7.77 -3.42 -21.13
C PHE A 92 7.03 -2.11 -20.80
N PRO A 93 6.23 -1.54 -21.72
CA PRO A 93 5.53 -0.28 -21.47
C PRO A 93 4.44 -0.45 -20.41
N TYR A 94 4.43 0.43 -19.41
CA TYR A 94 3.45 0.39 -18.33
C TYR A 94 2.03 0.74 -18.82
N PRO A 95 1.05 -0.18 -18.74
CA PRO A 95 -0.26 0.00 -19.34
C PRO A 95 -1.21 0.70 -18.35
N GLU A 96 -1.07 2.02 -18.23
CA GLU A 96 -1.73 2.87 -17.20
C GLU A 96 -3.24 2.63 -17.04
N LYS A 97 -3.98 2.47 -18.14
CA LYS A 97 -5.45 2.24 -18.16
C LYS A 97 -5.87 0.86 -17.65
N ASN A 98 -4.91 -0.07 -17.55
CA ASN A 98 -5.12 -1.48 -17.30
C ASN A 98 -4.47 -1.95 -15.99
N ALA A 99 -3.54 -1.15 -15.46
CA ALA A 99 -2.85 -1.39 -14.20
C ALA A 99 -3.75 -1.03 -13.01
N VAL A 100 -4.10 -2.01 -12.20
CA VAL A 100 -4.93 -1.85 -11.01
C VAL A 100 -4.06 -2.12 -9.78
N PHE A 101 -3.72 -1.05 -9.06
CA PHE A 101 -3.10 -1.16 -7.75
C PHE A 101 -4.20 -1.26 -6.69
N LEU A 102 -4.16 -2.34 -5.92
CA LEU A 102 -5.16 -2.74 -4.93
C LEU A 102 -4.60 -2.56 -3.53
N VAL A 103 -5.47 -2.22 -2.58
CA VAL A 103 -5.19 -2.19 -1.14
C VAL A 103 -6.26 -3.00 -0.41
N THR A 104 -5.85 -3.85 0.52
CA THR A 104 -6.78 -4.67 1.30
C THR A 104 -7.31 -3.89 2.50
N VAL A 105 -8.63 -3.70 2.55
CA VAL A 105 -9.34 -3.06 3.66
C VAL A 105 -10.46 -3.99 4.11
N ASP A 106 -10.56 -4.26 5.42
CA ASP A 106 -11.54 -5.20 5.99
C ASP A 106 -11.52 -6.61 5.33
N GLY A 107 -10.34 -7.07 4.91
CA GLY A 107 -10.15 -8.35 4.22
C GLY A 107 -10.51 -8.34 2.72
N VAL A 108 -11.00 -7.23 2.18
CA VAL A 108 -11.41 -7.08 0.77
C VAL A 108 -10.39 -6.22 0.02
N ALA A 109 -9.92 -6.70 -1.13
CA ALA A 109 -9.08 -5.91 -2.03
C ALA A 109 -9.90 -4.81 -2.72
N ARG A 110 -9.54 -3.54 -2.51
CA ARG A 110 -10.16 -2.36 -3.14
C ARG A 110 -9.20 -1.69 -4.11
N PRO A 111 -9.66 -1.26 -5.30
CA PRO A 111 -8.82 -0.50 -6.24
C PRO A 111 -8.51 0.89 -5.72
N THR A 112 -7.26 1.30 -5.87
CA THR A 112 -6.80 2.68 -5.73
C THR A 112 -6.95 3.43 -7.06
N LYS A 113 -6.86 4.75 -7.04
CA LYS A 113 -6.98 5.59 -8.24
C LYS A 113 -5.61 6.00 -8.76
N PHE A 114 -5.29 5.68 -10.01
CA PHE A 114 -4.09 6.17 -10.69
C PHE A 114 -4.10 7.71 -10.78
N VAL A 115 -2.97 8.34 -10.47
CA VAL A 115 -2.78 9.81 -10.51
C VAL A 115 -1.83 10.20 -11.64
N SER A 116 -0.63 9.61 -11.66
CA SER A 116 0.41 9.97 -12.63
C SER A 116 1.49 8.90 -12.72
N LYS A 117 2.25 8.91 -13.81
CA LYS A 117 3.45 8.07 -13.98
C LYS A 117 4.61 8.88 -14.54
N ALA A 118 5.82 8.57 -14.11
CA ALA A 118 7.08 8.95 -14.76
C ALA A 118 7.96 7.71 -14.96
N ARG A 119 8.92 7.76 -15.87
CA ARG A 119 10.05 6.81 -15.85
C ARG A 119 11.10 7.32 -14.88
N TRP A 120 11.83 6.39 -14.28
CA TRP A 120 12.89 6.70 -13.33
C TRP A 120 13.96 7.62 -13.93
N GLY A 121 14.47 7.29 -15.12
CA GLY A 121 15.51 8.08 -15.80
C GLY A 121 15.09 9.53 -16.11
N ASP A 122 13.82 9.73 -16.47
CA ASP A 122 13.25 11.05 -16.74
C ASP A 122 13.01 11.86 -15.45
N ALA A 123 12.91 11.18 -14.31
CA ALA A 123 12.57 11.75 -13.01
C ALA A 123 13.79 12.03 -12.10
N LEU A 124 15.02 11.70 -12.51
CA LEU A 124 16.25 11.85 -11.70
C LEU A 124 16.55 13.27 -11.16
N ARG A 125 15.86 14.30 -11.68
CA ARG A 125 15.96 15.69 -11.18
C ARG A 125 14.89 16.07 -10.16
N GLN A 126 13.91 15.20 -9.93
CA GLN A 126 12.88 15.42 -8.91
C GLN A 126 13.48 15.14 -7.52
N PRO A 127 13.02 15.86 -6.47
CA PRO A 127 13.38 15.52 -5.09
C PRO A 127 13.08 14.04 -4.79
N ASP A 128 13.94 13.42 -3.99
CA ASP A 128 13.84 12.03 -3.51
C ASP A 128 13.96 10.92 -4.57
N VAL A 129 13.95 11.24 -5.86
CA VAL A 129 14.24 10.27 -6.93
C VAL A 129 15.75 10.04 -7.00
N GLY A 130 16.21 8.99 -6.32
CA GLY A 130 17.59 8.55 -6.25
C GLY A 130 17.70 7.14 -5.67
N THR A 131 18.91 6.59 -5.63
CA THR A 131 19.19 5.27 -5.06
C THR A 131 20.12 5.38 -3.85
N ALA A 132 19.80 4.63 -2.80
CA ALA A 132 20.70 4.36 -1.69
C ALA A 132 21.58 3.14 -2.04
N TRP A 133 22.84 3.40 -2.36
CA TRP A 133 23.82 2.40 -2.78
C TRP A 133 24.58 1.84 -1.57
N LEU A 134 24.28 0.60 -1.18
CA LEU A 134 25.16 -0.15 -0.29
C LEU A 134 26.19 -0.89 -1.13
N ILE A 135 27.48 -0.54 -1.01
CA ILE A 135 28.57 -1.16 -1.76
C ILE A 135 29.47 -1.93 -0.79
N ILE A 136 29.45 -3.25 -0.91
CA ILE A 136 30.34 -4.17 -0.21
C ILE A 136 31.57 -4.42 -1.09
N VAL A 137 32.73 -3.99 -0.61
CA VAL A 137 34.04 -4.24 -1.23
C VAL A 137 34.69 -5.41 -0.50
N ASP A 138 34.91 -6.52 -1.19
CA ASP A 138 35.72 -7.60 -0.66
C ASP A 138 37.19 -7.17 -0.64
N ALA A 139 37.77 -7.24 0.55
CA ALA A 139 39.18 -6.96 0.83
C ALA A 139 39.83 -8.12 1.60
N ALA A 140 39.28 -9.34 1.54
CA ALA A 140 39.95 -10.55 1.99
C ALA A 140 41.29 -10.76 1.27
N GLY A 141 42.25 -11.42 1.91
CA GLY A 141 43.58 -11.66 1.34
C GLY A 141 43.54 -12.39 -0.02
N SER A 142 42.51 -13.21 -0.23
CA SER A 142 42.25 -13.94 -1.49
C SER A 142 41.92 -13.04 -2.70
N MET A 143 41.53 -11.78 -2.49
CA MET A 143 41.33 -10.82 -3.58
C MET A 143 42.67 -10.45 -4.24
N GLY A 144 43.72 -10.23 -3.42
CA GLY A 144 45.03 -9.80 -3.90
C GLY A 144 44.94 -8.54 -4.77
N ALA A 145 45.58 -8.56 -5.95
CA ALA A 145 45.57 -7.45 -6.89
C ALA A 145 44.16 -7.03 -7.38
N ARG A 146 43.17 -7.94 -7.37
CA ARG A 146 41.79 -7.67 -7.80
C ARG A 146 41.06 -6.62 -6.97
N LEU A 147 41.54 -6.35 -5.74
CA LEU A 147 41.04 -5.25 -4.92
C LEU A 147 41.18 -3.89 -5.63
N SER A 148 42.20 -3.72 -6.49
CA SER A 148 42.36 -2.49 -7.27
C SER A 148 41.22 -2.30 -8.28
N ASP A 149 40.89 -3.33 -9.05
CA ASP A 149 39.75 -3.34 -9.98
C ASP A 149 38.41 -3.15 -9.24
N ALA A 150 38.23 -3.81 -8.09
CA ALA A 150 37.05 -3.63 -7.25
C ALA A 150 36.88 -2.19 -6.73
N LYS A 151 37.99 -1.53 -6.36
CA LYS A 151 37.99 -0.10 -5.99
C LYS A 151 37.65 0.79 -7.19
N LEU A 152 38.10 0.46 -8.40
CA LEU A 152 37.73 1.19 -9.62
C LEU A 152 36.23 1.07 -9.93
N LEU A 153 35.63 -0.12 -9.80
CA LEU A 153 34.19 -0.29 -9.98
C LEU A 153 33.37 0.41 -8.89
N ALA A 154 33.79 0.33 -7.62
CA ALA A 154 33.15 1.07 -6.55
C ALA A 154 33.15 2.59 -6.84
N LYS A 155 34.27 3.16 -7.29
CA LYS A 155 34.35 4.57 -7.70
C LYS A 155 33.42 4.90 -8.88
N ALA A 156 33.33 4.05 -9.90
CA ALA A 156 32.45 4.29 -11.04
C ALA A 156 30.95 4.39 -10.65
N PHE A 157 30.49 3.63 -9.65
CA PHE A 157 29.14 3.81 -9.09
C PHE A 157 28.98 5.18 -8.40
N ILE A 158 30.00 5.63 -7.69
CA ILE A 158 30.04 6.90 -6.94
C ILE A 158 30.13 8.13 -7.87
N ASP A 159 30.88 8.03 -8.96
CA ASP A 159 31.01 9.08 -9.97
C ASP A 159 29.70 9.29 -10.74
N THR A 160 28.90 8.24 -10.93
CA THR A 160 27.57 8.29 -11.57
C THR A 160 26.41 8.65 -10.63
N MET A 161 26.67 8.93 -9.35
CA MET A 161 25.63 9.32 -8.39
C MET A 161 24.86 10.58 -8.84
N GLY A 162 23.53 10.47 -8.86
CA GLY A 162 22.63 11.61 -9.05
C GLY A 162 22.54 12.48 -7.78
N PRO A 163 21.93 13.69 -7.85
CA PRO A 163 21.88 14.63 -6.71
C PRO A 163 21.18 14.06 -5.47
N SER A 164 20.19 13.19 -5.66
CA SER A 164 19.43 12.51 -4.61
C SER A 164 20.02 11.14 -4.22
N ASP A 165 21.11 10.69 -4.84
CA ASP A 165 21.75 9.42 -4.49
C ASP A 165 22.53 9.55 -3.17
N ILE A 166 22.56 8.46 -2.40
CA ILE A 166 23.36 8.33 -1.18
C ILE A 166 24.13 7.00 -1.25
N ALA A 167 25.29 6.91 -0.59
CA ALA A 167 26.10 5.69 -0.60
C ALA A 167 26.63 5.31 0.78
N TYR A 168 26.77 4.01 1.00
CA TYR A 168 27.41 3.40 2.16
C TYR A 168 28.41 2.37 1.65
N ILE A 169 29.69 2.61 1.87
CA ILE A 169 30.76 1.68 1.51
C ILE A 169 31.16 0.90 2.75
N VAL A 170 31.34 -0.41 2.62
CA VAL A 170 31.87 -1.27 3.69
C VAL A 170 32.85 -2.27 3.10
N ALA A 171 34.00 -2.43 3.76
CA ALA A 171 34.98 -3.43 3.40
C ALA A 171 34.75 -4.72 4.21
N ILE A 172 34.80 -5.90 3.59
CA ILE A 172 34.76 -7.20 4.31
C ILE A 172 36.09 -7.94 4.17
N GLY A 173 36.54 -8.59 5.24
CA GLY A 173 37.78 -9.37 5.26
C GLY A 173 37.53 -10.89 5.34
N ASP A 174 38.58 -11.62 5.75
CA ASP A 174 38.52 -13.07 5.96
C ASP A 174 37.81 -13.48 7.26
N ALA A 175 37.89 -12.66 8.31
CA ALA A 175 37.39 -12.99 9.65
C ALA A 175 36.37 -11.98 10.23
N GLN A 176 36.11 -10.86 9.54
CA GLN A 176 35.25 -9.79 10.05
C GLN A 176 34.64 -8.95 8.92
N VAL A 177 33.51 -8.32 9.22
CA VAL A 177 33.08 -7.08 8.55
C VAL A 177 33.94 -5.94 9.07
N GLY A 178 34.54 -5.17 8.16
CA GLY A 178 35.46 -4.09 8.47
C GLY A 178 34.76 -2.75 8.73
N LYS A 179 35.55 -1.67 8.69
CA LYS A 179 35.00 -0.30 8.79
C LYS A 179 34.08 0.02 7.61
N SER A 180 33.18 0.98 7.82
CA SER A 180 32.31 1.56 6.80
C SER A 180 32.46 3.09 6.71
N SER A 181 31.95 3.68 5.62
CA SER A 181 31.91 5.13 5.43
C SER A 181 30.76 5.83 6.18
N GLY A 182 29.81 5.05 6.73
CA GLY A 182 28.46 5.54 7.01
C GLY A 182 27.70 5.92 5.73
N TRP A 183 26.44 6.35 5.87
CA TRP A 183 25.67 6.89 4.74
C TRP A 183 26.14 8.31 4.42
N GLN A 184 26.56 8.52 3.17
CA GLN A 184 27.09 9.77 2.66
C GLN A 184 26.25 10.23 1.46
N PRO A 185 25.86 11.52 1.36
CA PRO A 185 25.15 12.04 0.19
C PRO A 185 26.10 12.20 -1.01
N ALA A 186 25.55 12.30 -2.22
CA ALA A 186 26.33 12.57 -3.44
C ALA A 186 27.23 13.83 -3.35
N ALA A 187 26.83 14.84 -2.56
CA ALA A 187 27.65 16.03 -2.29
C ALA A 187 28.98 15.71 -1.57
N SER A 188 29.03 14.62 -0.79
CA SER A 188 30.22 14.14 -0.09
C SER A 188 31.09 13.20 -0.94
N ARG A 189 30.99 13.25 -2.28
CA ARG A 189 31.69 12.34 -3.21
C ARG A 189 33.17 12.13 -2.88
N ALA A 190 33.90 13.22 -2.62
CA ALA A 190 35.33 13.16 -2.28
C ALA A 190 35.62 12.32 -1.01
N ASN A 191 34.77 12.40 0.02
CA ASN A 191 34.90 11.60 1.24
C ASN A 191 34.65 10.11 0.98
N ILE A 192 33.69 9.80 0.10
CA ILE A 192 33.36 8.41 -0.29
C ILE A 192 34.52 7.82 -1.09
N THR A 193 35.03 8.54 -2.09
CA THR A 193 36.19 8.13 -2.89
C THR A 193 37.44 7.96 -2.02
N GLY A 194 37.70 8.89 -1.10
CA GLY A 194 38.81 8.78 -0.14
C GLY A 194 38.67 7.59 0.82
N PHE A 195 37.46 7.25 1.25
CA PHE A 195 37.21 6.03 2.01
C PHE A 195 37.52 4.78 1.16
N ILE A 196 37.02 4.70 -0.09
CA ILE A 196 37.34 3.59 -1.01
C ILE A 196 38.86 3.46 -1.18
N ASP A 197 39.58 4.57 -1.37
CA ASP A 197 41.03 4.57 -1.49
C ASP A 197 41.76 4.09 -0.24
N SER A 198 41.21 4.33 0.96
CA SER A 198 41.76 3.81 2.22
C SER A 198 41.59 2.30 2.41
N ILE A 199 40.75 1.61 1.62
CA ILE A 199 40.55 0.16 1.73
C ILE A 199 41.84 -0.57 1.30
N SER A 200 42.45 -1.27 2.26
CA SER A 200 43.57 -2.21 2.08
C SER A 200 43.10 -3.66 2.25
N LEU A 201 43.89 -4.62 1.78
CA LEU A 201 43.66 -6.04 2.08
C LEU A 201 43.72 -6.29 3.60
N TYR A 202 42.81 -7.14 4.09
CA TYR A 202 42.84 -7.69 5.44
C TYR A 202 43.79 -8.89 5.51
N PRO A 203 44.38 -9.18 6.69
CA PRO A 203 45.18 -10.40 6.88
C PRO A 203 44.35 -11.67 6.65
N SER A 204 44.92 -12.62 5.91
CA SER A 204 44.32 -13.93 5.64
C SER A 204 44.13 -14.74 6.92
N ASN A 205 42.95 -15.35 7.09
CA ASN A 205 42.66 -16.23 8.22
C ASN A 205 43.34 -17.61 8.03
N PRO A 206 44.20 -18.09 8.96
CA PRO A 206 44.88 -19.39 8.83
C PRO A 206 43.95 -20.60 8.69
N ARG A 207 42.69 -20.49 9.13
CA ARG A 207 41.70 -21.58 9.07
C ARG A 207 41.02 -21.73 7.71
N ASN A 208 41.22 -20.79 6.78
CA ASN A 208 40.59 -20.75 5.45
C ASN A 208 39.08 -21.06 5.44
N ASN A 209 38.38 -20.65 6.51
CA ASN A 209 36.94 -20.78 6.66
C ASN A 209 36.40 -19.37 6.86
N ARG A 210 35.79 -18.82 5.81
CA ARG A 210 35.37 -17.42 5.71
C ARG A 210 33.85 -17.39 5.50
N PRO A 211 33.07 -16.91 6.48
CA PRO A 211 31.61 -16.98 6.40
C PRO A 211 31.05 -15.81 5.56
N LEU A 212 31.34 -15.82 4.25
CA LEU A 212 30.99 -14.76 3.28
C LEU A 212 29.48 -14.46 3.27
N PHE A 213 28.63 -15.49 3.30
CA PHE A 213 27.18 -15.37 3.49
C PHE A 213 26.84 -14.49 4.70
N ASN A 214 27.45 -14.77 5.86
CA ASN A 214 27.18 -14.03 7.10
C ASN A 214 27.78 -12.62 7.08
N HIS A 215 28.96 -12.43 6.46
CA HIS A 215 29.56 -11.10 6.29
C HIS A 215 28.67 -10.20 5.42
N ILE A 216 28.14 -10.71 4.30
CA ILE A 216 27.21 -9.96 3.45
C ILE A 216 25.91 -9.67 4.20
N LYS A 217 25.29 -10.68 4.84
CA LYS A 217 24.05 -10.48 5.63
C LYS A 217 24.24 -9.45 6.76
N THR A 218 25.38 -9.48 7.44
CA THR A 218 25.72 -8.53 8.51
C THR A 218 25.90 -7.12 7.96
N ALA A 219 26.70 -6.96 6.90
CA ALA A 219 26.92 -5.67 6.24
C ALA A 219 25.62 -5.03 5.71
N VAL A 220 24.70 -5.83 5.17
CA VAL A 220 23.35 -5.41 4.75
C VAL A 220 22.52 -4.97 5.95
N ASN A 221 22.46 -5.79 7.00
CA ASN A 221 21.70 -5.47 8.21
C ASN A 221 22.20 -4.19 8.89
N ASP A 222 23.51 -4.03 9.08
CA ASP A 222 24.08 -2.84 9.72
C ASP A 222 23.93 -1.59 8.83
N GLY A 223 24.14 -1.73 7.51
CA GLY A 223 23.91 -0.69 6.53
C GLY A 223 22.49 -0.14 6.58
N PHE A 224 21.47 -0.97 6.38
CA PHE A 224 20.09 -0.50 6.34
C PHE A 224 19.49 -0.22 7.73
N LYS A 225 19.94 -0.89 8.79
CA LYS A 225 19.60 -0.49 10.18
C LYS A 225 20.15 0.90 10.49
N SER A 226 21.35 1.25 10.05
CA SER A 226 21.86 2.61 10.22
C SER A 226 21.09 3.63 9.36
N LEU A 227 20.58 3.25 8.19
CA LEU A 227 19.76 4.13 7.33
C LEU A 227 18.47 4.60 8.02
N GLY A 228 17.87 3.76 8.88
CA GLY A 228 16.72 4.14 9.71
C GLY A 228 17.06 4.94 10.96
N ASN A 229 18.34 5.01 11.36
CA ASN A 229 18.82 5.66 12.59
C ASN A 229 19.69 6.92 12.34
N VAL A 230 20.02 7.26 11.08
CA VAL A 230 20.79 8.47 10.78
C VAL A 230 19.97 9.72 11.05
N GLY A 231 20.38 10.48 12.07
CA GLY A 231 19.74 11.75 12.41
C GLY A 231 19.87 12.78 11.27
N THR A 232 18.71 13.32 10.87
CA THR A 232 18.42 14.60 10.17
C THR A 232 19.18 15.01 8.89
N ASN A 233 20.38 14.50 8.61
CA ASN A 233 21.30 15.11 7.66
C ASN A 233 21.37 14.41 6.29
N VAL A 234 20.81 13.20 6.17
CA VAL A 234 20.78 12.43 4.91
C VAL A 234 19.35 11.98 4.63
N LYS A 235 18.78 12.46 3.53
CA LYS A 235 17.40 12.15 3.14
C LYS A 235 17.37 10.81 2.40
N VAL A 236 16.59 9.84 2.91
CA VAL A 236 16.47 8.51 2.29
C VAL A 236 15.78 8.64 0.92
N PRO A 237 16.40 8.19 -0.18
CA PRO A 237 15.80 8.32 -1.51
C PRO A 237 14.81 7.18 -1.81
N LEU A 238 14.13 7.24 -2.94
CA LEU A 238 13.03 6.34 -3.34
C LEU A 238 13.45 4.92 -3.74
N HIS A 239 14.73 4.64 -3.95
CA HIS A 239 15.22 3.32 -4.33
C HIS A 239 16.44 2.91 -3.49
N GLN A 240 16.73 1.62 -3.43
CA GLN A 240 17.86 1.05 -2.69
C GLN A 240 18.50 -0.02 -3.58
N ALA A 241 19.82 -0.22 -3.48
CA ALA A 241 20.52 -1.27 -4.22
C ALA A 241 21.74 -1.75 -3.45
N LEU A 242 22.06 -3.04 -3.60
CA LEU A 242 23.26 -3.67 -3.07
C LEU A 242 24.24 -3.95 -4.20
N VAL A 243 25.49 -3.56 -4.04
CA VAL A 243 26.60 -3.95 -4.90
C VAL A 243 27.56 -4.82 -4.09
N VAL A 244 27.82 -6.06 -4.53
CA VAL A 244 28.78 -6.98 -3.91
C VAL A 244 29.94 -7.20 -4.89
N LEU A 245 31.12 -6.73 -4.51
CA LEU A 245 32.34 -6.84 -5.31
C LEU A 245 33.26 -7.87 -4.65
N SER A 246 33.24 -9.13 -5.10
CA SER A 246 33.94 -10.23 -4.43
C SER A 246 34.44 -11.30 -5.39
N ASN A 247 35.49 -12.02 -4.99
CA ASN A 247 35.95 -13.24 -5.67
C ASN A 247 35.10 -14.48 -5.32
N GLY A 248 34.13 -14.36 -4.42
CA GLY A 248 33.28 -15.46 -3.94
C GLY A 248 33.98 -16.48 -3.03
N VAL A 249 35.28 -16.32 -2.76
CA VAL A 249 36.06 -17.33 -2.03
C VAL A 249 35.69 -17.32 -0.55
N ALA A 250 35.16 -18.45 -0.08
CA ALA A 250 34.76 -18.69 1.30
C ALA A 250 35.48 -19.90 1.95
N GLY A 251 36.23 -20.68 1.15
CA GLY A 251 36.87 -21.92 1.58
C GLY A 251 35.85 -23.00 1.91
N THR A 252 35.84 -23.50 3.14
CA THR A 252 34.96 -24.60 3.59
C THR A 252 33.67 -24.15 4.28
N ASP A 253 33.26 -22.89 4.17
CA ASP A 253 32.01 -22.40 4.78
C ASP A 253 30.78 -22.98 4.06
N ALA A 254 29.96 -23.73 4.80
CA ALA A 254 28.82 -24.46 4.22
C ALA A 254 27.69 -23.55 3.69
N LEU A 255 27.56 -22.33 4.21
CA LEU A 255 26.54 -21.36 3.79
C LEU A 255 26.98 -20.50 2.61
N SER A 256 28.27 -20.40 2.35
CA SER A 256 28.83 -19.63 1.23
C SER A 256 28.96 -20.50 -0.02
N THR A 257 27.84 -21.10 -0.41
CA THR A 257 27.70 -22.05 -1.52
C THR A 257 26.57 -21.64 -2.47
N GLY A 258 26.51 -22.19 -3.69
CA GLY A 258 25.43 -21.91 -4.65
C GLY A 258 24.00 -21.96 -4.06
N PRO A 259 23.62 -22.96 -3.24
CA PRO A 259 22.34 -23.00 -2.53
C PRO A 259 22.20 -21.94 -1.42
N GLY A 260 23.27 -21.65 -0.68
CA GLY A 260 23.25 -20.61 0.35
C GLY A 260 23.17 -19.19 -0.22
N ALA A 261 23.74 -18.95 -1.40
CA ALA A 261 23.51 -17.73 -2.16
C ALA A 261 22.05 -17.54 -2.54
N GLU A 262 21.34 -18.60 -2.97
CA GLU A 262 19.90 -18.54 -3.25
C GLU A 262 19.09 -18.23 -1.98
N GLN A 263 19.45 -18.81 -0.82
CA GLN A 263 18.85 -18.44 0.46
C GLN A 263 19.09 -16.97 0.81
N LEU A 264 20.30 -16.45 0.57
CA LEU A 264 20.62 -15.05 0.80
C LEU A 264 19.85 -14.13 -0.17
N LYS A 265 19.78 -14.50 -1.45
CA LYS A 265 18.99 -13.81 -2.48
C LYS A 265 17.53 -13.68 -2.05
N GLN A 266 16.92 -14.74 -1.52
CA GLN A 266 15.54 -14.70 -1.01
C GLN A 266 15.37 -13.72 0.16
N ILE A 267 16.33 -13.66 1.09
CA ILE A 267 16.35 -12.67 2.19
C ILE A 267 16.46 -11.24 1.65
N LEU A 268 17.34 -11.01 0.67
CA LEU A 268 17.56 -9.68 0.08
C LEU A 268 16.35 -9.22 -0.76
N SER A 269 15.77 -10.10 -1.58
CA SER A 269 14.53 -9.86 -2.33
C SER A 269 13.31 -9.70 -1.43
N ALA A 270 13.28 -10.31 -0.24
CA ALA A 270 12.23 -10.07 0.76
C ALA A 270 12.26 -8.64 1.32
N GLY A 271 13.42 -7.98 1.32
CA GLY A 271 13.51 -6.53 1.55
C GLY A 271 13.22 -6.07 2.98
N ARG A 272 13.60 -6.87 3.99
CA ARG A 272 13.50 -6.53 5.41
C ARG A 272 14.87 -6.73 6.06
N PHE A 273 15.41 -5.68 6.70
CA PHE A 273 16.77 -5.66 7.24
C PHE A 273 16.79 -5.05 8.65
N PRO A 274 16.92 -5.84 9.73
CA PRO A 274 17.04 -7.31 9.74
C PRO A 274 15.74 -8.01 9.31
N ASP A 275 15.88 -9.23 8.80
CA ASP A 275 14.82 -10.06 8.22
C ASP A 275 13.73 -10.46 9.21
N SER A 276 14.06 -10.51 10.49
CA SER A 276 13.10 -10.71 11.59
C SER A 276 12.22 -9.49 11.90
N ASN A 277 12.55 -8.29 11.40
CA ASN A 277 11.83 -7.07 11.77
C ASN A 277 10.64 -6.80 10.85
N SER A 278 9.46 -7.27 11.27
CA SER A 278 8.18 -7.03 10.61
C SER A 278 7.66 -5.58 10.69
N SER A 279 8.30 -4.69 11.47
CA SER A 279 7.92 -3.28 11.61
C SER A 279 8.59 -2.33 10.61
N LEU A 280 9.56 -2.80 9.82
CA LEU A 280 10.20 -2.01 8.77
C LEU A 280 9.50 -2.15 7.41
N PRO A 281 9.32 -1.05 6.65
CA PRO A 281 8.72 -1.10 5.31
C PRO A 281 9.50 -2.04 4.38
N LYS A 282 8.76 -2.85 3.63
CA LYS A 282 9.35 -3.79 2.67
C LYS A 282 10.00 -3.00 1.52
N THR A 283 11.31 -3.18 1.33
CA THR A 283 12.07 -2.61 0.21
C THR A 283 12.93 -3.72 -0.41
N PRO A 284 12.38 -4.52 -1.35
CA PRO A 284 13.15 -5.52 -2.10
C PRO A 284 14.45 -4.92 -2.63
N LEU A 285 15.55 -5.65 -2.47
CA LEU A 285 16.87 -5.12 -2.74
C LEU A 285 17.45 -5.73 -4.03
N PRO A 286 17.57 -4.96 -5.13
CA PRO A 286 18.36 -5.35 -6.29
C PRO A 286 19.81 -5.60 -5.87
N VAL A 287 20.34 -6.77 -6.24
CA VAL A 287 21.69 -7.23 -5.94
C VAL A 287 22.50 -7.25 -7.23
N ILE A 288 23.47 -6.36 -7.29
CA ILE A 288 24.50 -6.31 -8.31
C ILE A 288 25.69 -7.10 -7.77
N SER A 289 25.92 -8.29 -8.32
CA SER A 289 26.99 -9.20 -7.92
C SER A 289 28.07 -9.20 -9.00
N VAL A 290 29.31 -8.82 -8.66
CA VAL A 290 30.43 -8.84 -9.60
C VAL A 290 31.51 -9.78 -9.08
N LEU A 291 31.72 -10.87 -9.85
CA LEU A 291 32.73 -11.88 -9.58
C LEU A 291 34.11 -11.38 -10.02
N TYR A 292 35.12 -11.55 -9.16
CA TYR A 292 36.53 -11.34 -9.49
C TYR A 292 37.29 -12.68 -9.47
N PRO A 293 37.38 -13.44 -10.58
CA PRO A 293 37.75 -14.86 -10.58
C PRO A 293 39.08 -15.16 -9.87
N ALA A 294 39.03 -16.00 -8.83
CA ALA A 294 40.19 -16.37 -8.03
C ALA A 294 41.03 -17.49 -8.68
N GLY A 295 42.31 -17.55 -8.30
CA GLY A 295 43.14 -18.75 -8.50
C GLY A 295 42.87 -19.80 -7.41
N GLY A 296 43.42 -21.00 -7.57
CA GLY A 296 43.27 -22.10 -6.61
C GLY A 296 42.75 -23.40 -7.24
N TRP A 297 42.15 -24.25 -6.41
CA TRP A 297 41.47 -25.50 -6.82
C TRP A 297 40.16 -25.20 -7.55
N ASP A 298 39.82 -26.00 -8.55
CA ASP A 298 38.70 -25.72 -9.45
C ASP A 298 37.34 -25.85 -8.76
N GLU A 299 37.22 -26.76 -7.79
CA GLU A 299 36.00 -26.94 -6.98
C GLU A 299 35.67 -25.69 -6.16
N PHE A 300 36.69 -25.02 -5.60
CA PHE A 300 36.50 -23.76 -4.87
C PHE A 300 36.21 -22.59 -5.81
N LYS A 301 36.79 -22.56 -7.03
CA LYS A 301 36.44 -21.56 -8.04
C LYS A 301 35.00 -21.69 -8.50
N GLU A 302 34.57 -22.92 -8.81
CA GLU A 302 33.21 -23.19 -9.26
C GLU A 302 32.20 -22.84 -8.16
N ASN A 303 32.45 -23.25 -6.92
CA ASN A 303 31.58 -22.90 -5.78
C ASN A 303 31.51 -21.38 -5.56
N ALA A 304 32.65 -20.68 -5.62
CA ALA A 304 32.72 -19.22 -5.52
C ALA A 304 31.96 -18.51 -6.65
N GLN A 305 32.08 -19.01 -7.88
CA GLN A 305 31.35 -18.52 -9.04
C GLN A 305 29.84 -18.76 -8.91
N GLN A 306 29.42 -19.98 -8.52
CA GLN A 306 28.01 -20.31 -8.29
C GLN A 306 27.41 -19.46 -7.17
N PHE A 307 28.15 -19.23 -6.07
CA PHE A 307 27.72 -18.33 -5.00
C PHE A 307 27.49 -16.90 -5.52
N MET A 308 28.47 -16.31 -6.21
CA MET A 308 28.36 -14.95 -6.73
C MET A 308 27.28 -14.82 -7.82
N GLN A 309 27.11 -15.82 -8.68
CA GLN A 309 26.08 -15.83 -9.72
C GLN A 309 24.67 -15.93 -9.14
N ASN A 310 24.44 -16.86 -8.21
CA ASN A 310 23.13 -17.08 -7.59
C ASN A 310 22.75 -15.99 -6.57
N LEU A 311 23.70 -15.16 -6.13
CA LEU A 311 23.44 -14.04 -5.23
C LEU A 311 22.75 -12.86 -5.94
N ALA A 312 22.94 -12.72 -7.26
CA ALA A 312 22.25 -11.70 -8.05
C ALA A 312 20.76 -12.07 -8.25
N ASN A 313 19.89 -11.05 -8.27
CA ASN A 313 18.45 -11.20 -8.54
C ASN A 313 17.97 -10.34 -9.74
N PRO A 314 18.32 -10.69 -10.99
CA PRO A 314 17.90 -9.95 -12.19
C PRO A 314 16.38 -9.75 -12.34
N GLU A 315 15.58 -10.62 -11.72
CA GLU A 315 14.13 -10.51 -11.60
C GLU A 315 13.69 -9.25 -10.83
N PHE A 316 14.43 -8.83 -9.81
CA PHE A 316 14.23 -7.59 -9.05
C PHE A 316 15.16 -6.44 -9.52
N GLY A 317 15.66 -6.51 -10.76
CA GLY A 317 16.55 -5.49 -11.32
C GLY A 317 18.01 -5.60 -10.87
N GLY A 318 18.39 -6.70 -10.19
CA GLY A 318 19.78 -7.04 -9.92
C GLY A 318 20.59 -7.32 -11.20
N PHE A 319 21.88 -7.56 -11.04
CA PHE A 319 22.80 -7.74 -12.18
C PHE A 319 23.96 -8.67 -11.81
N TYR A 320 24.46 -9.42 -12.79
CA TYR A 320 25.66 -10.25 -12.63
C TYR A 320 26.65 -9.95 -13.76
N SER A 321 27.93 -9.76 -13.41
CA SER A 321 29.04 -9.73 -14.36
C SER A 321 30.32 -10.27 -13.72
N ILE A 322 31.38 -10.38 -14.51
CA ILE A 322 32.68 -10.91 -14.14
C ILE A 322 33.75 -9.86 -14.51
N MET A 323 34.67 -9.58 -13.61
CA MET A 323 35.78 -8.66 -13.83
C MET A 323 37.10 -9.40 -13.62
N GLY A 324 37.82 -9.63 -14.72
CA GLY A 324 39.19 -10.16 -14.70
C GLY A 324 40.16 -9.21 -13.99
N MET A 325 41.31 -9.75 -13.58
CA MET A 325 42.38 -8.95 -12.96
C MET A 325 42.94 -7.93 -13.98
N GLY A 326 43.02 -6.66 -13.59
CA GLY A 326 43.43 -5.56 -14.48
C GLY A 326 42.33 -5.09 -15.45
N HIS A 327 41.13 -5.67 -15.40
CA HIS A 327 40.00 -5.30 -16.27
C HIS A 327 39.08 -4.22 -15.63
N GLY A 328 39.59 -3.45 -14.67
CA GLY A 328 38.88 -2.33 -14.05
C GLY A 328 38.41 -1.24 -15.03
N ASN A 329 38.96 -1.19 -16.25
CA ASN A 329 38.46 -0.36 -17.35
C ASN A 329 37.04 -0.75 -17.84
N ARG A 330 36.56 -1.96 -17.53
CA ARG A 330 35.17 -2.40 -17.79
C ARG A 330 34.14 -1.69 -16.89
N ALA A 331 34.58 -1.08 -15.78
CA ALA A 331 33.68 -0.53 -14.76
C ALA A 331 32.57 0.41 -15.28
N PRO A 332 32.83 1.37 -16.20
CA PRO A 332 31.77 2.20 -16.76
C PRO A 332 30.68 1.43 -17.51
N ARG A 333 31.03 0.30 -18.16
CA ARG A 333 30.05 -0.53 -18.90
C ARG A 333 29.11 -1.26 -17.93
N ILE A 334 29.66 -1.85 -16.87
CA ILE A 334 28.88 -2.48 -15.79
C ILE A 334 27.92 -1.46 -15.14
N VAL A 335 28.43 -0.27 -14.79
CA VAL A 335 27.60 0.78 -14.19
C VAL A 335 26.52 1.26 -15.17
N SER A 336 26.84 1.40 -16.46
CA SER A 336 25.84 1.73 -17.50
C SER A 336 24.75 0.68 -17.58
N ALA A 337 25.08 -0.62 -17.64
CA ALA A 337 24.09 -1.70 -17.72
C ALA A 337 23.12 -1.70 -16.52
N VAL A 338 23.64 -1.46 -15.30
CA VAL A 338 22.82 -1.35 -14.07
C VAL A 338 21.94 -0.10 -14.12
N ARG A 339 22.50 1.08 -14.42
CA ARG A 339 21.74 2.33 -14.51
C ARG A 339 20.70 2.28 -15.62
N ASP A 340 21.00 1.64 -16.75
CA ASP A 340 20.07 1.43 -17.86
C ASP A 340 18.88 0.54 -17.49
N ARG A 341 19.03 -0.41 -16.55
CA ARG A 341 17.90 -1.14 -15.96
C ARG A 341 17.06 -0.22 -15.08
N PHE A 342 17.68 0.45 -14.11
CA PHE A 342 16.96 1.31 -13.16
C PHE A 342 16.20 2.43 -13.90
N ASN A 343 16.78 3.02 -14.96
CA ASN A 343 16.15 4.04 -15.78
C ASN A 343 14.83 3.61 -16.45
N GLN A 344 14.57 2.31 -16.63
CA GLN A 344 13.31 1.79 -17.17
C GLN A 344 12.21 1.57 -16.12
N MET A 345 12.55 1.60 -14.82
CA MET A 345 11.56 1.50 -13.75
C MET A 345 10.54 2.64 -13.86
N ASN A 346 9.31 2.38 -13.42
CA ASN A 346 8.23 3.35 -13.43
C ASN A 346 8.00 3.86 -12.00
N ILE A 347 7.91 5.18 -11.86
CA ILE A 347 7.43 5.83 -10.64
C ILE A 347 5.96 6.13 -10.87
N VAL A 348 5.08 5.43 -10.15
CA VAL A 348 3.63 5.51 -10.31
C VAL A 348 3.02 6.08 -9.03
N LYS A 349 2.13 7.06 -9.18
CA LYS A 349 1.40 7.67 -8.06
C LYS A 349 -0.04 7.17 -8.02
N TYR A 350 -0.45 6.70 -6.84
CA TYR A 350 -1.79 6.17 -6.59
C TYR A 350 -2.44 6.93 -5.43
N ARG A 351 -3.65 7.44 -5.64
CA ARG A 351 -4.49 8.05 -4.60
C ARG A 351 -5.17 6.93 -3.83
N VAL A 352 -4.99 6.91 -2.52
CA VAL A 352 -5.38 5.82 -1.62
C VAL A 352 -6.43 6.30 -0.64
N SER A 353 -7.61 6.64 -1.18
CA SER A 353 -8.80 7.09 -0.45
C SER A 353 -9.12 6.13 0.71
N CYS A 354 -9.01 4.82 0.43
CA CYS A 354 -9.18 3.74 1.39
C CYS A 354 -7.90 3.04 1.80
N ILE A 355 -7.71 2.94 3.10
CA ILE A 355 -6.60 2.29 3.78
C ILE A 355 -7.15 1.68 5.09
N ALA A 356 -6.60 0.56 5.56
CA ALA A 356 -7.01 -0.01 6.83
C ALA A 356 -6.45 0.82 8.01
N PRO A 357 -7.14 0.91 9.17
CA PRO A 357 -6.73 1.75 10.31
C PRO A 357 -5.57 1.17 11.15
N ASN A 358 -4.75 0.30 10.56
CA ASN A 358 -3.63 -0.37 11.19
C ASN A 358 -2.32 0.02 10.48
N ILE A 359 -1.19 -0.08 11.19
CA ILE A 359 0.12 0.30 10.63
C ILE A 359 0.57 -0.62 9.48
N THR A 360 0.00 -1.84 9.36
CA THR A 360 0.32 -2.85 8.34
C THR A 360 -0.75 -2.94 7.27
N GLN A 361 -0.40 -2.68 6.02
CA GLN A 361 -1.28 -2.76 4.86
C GLN A 361 -0.92 -3.94 3.96
N THR A 362 -1.88 -4.45 3.20
CA THR A 362 -1.61 -5.39 2.10
C THR A 362 -1.90 -4.69 0.78
N PHE A 363 -0.93 -4.75 -0.14
CA PHE A 363 -1.00 -4.16 -1.48
C PHE A 363 -0.77 -5.20 -2.56
N GLN A 364 -1.41 -5.02 -3.72
CA GLN A 364 -1.22 -5.87 -4.89
C GLN A 364 -1.25 -5.00 -6.16
N LEU A 365 -0.45 -5.34 -7.17
CA LEU A 365 -0.49 -4.73 -8.49
C LEU A 365 -0.93 -5.78 -9.50
N ALA A 366 -2.07 -5.56 -10.17
CA ALA A 366 -2.62 -6.45 -11.19
C ALA A 366 -2.76 -5.73 -12.54
N PHE A 367 -2.85 -6.48 -13.64
CA PHE A 367 -3.04 -5.94 -14.99
C PHE A 367 -4.18 -6.65 -15.71
N ASN A 368 -5.23 -5.89 -16.03
CA ASN A 368 -6.45 -6.43 -16.65
C ASN A 368 -6.47 -6.16 -18.15
N ASN A 369 -6.86 -7.13 -18.98
CA ASN A 369 -7.05 -6.95 -20.43
C ASN A 369 -5.79 -6.49 -21.22
N VAL A 370 -4.61 -6.92 -20.80
CA VAL A 370 -3.32 -6.63 -21.47
C VAL A 370 -2.88 -7.78 -22.39
N LYS A 371 -2.16 -7.47 -23.47
CA LYS A 371 -1.60 -8.46 -24.41
C LYS A 371 -0.14 -8.09 -24.75
N PRO A 372 0.85 -8.97 -24.52
CA PRO A 372 0.75 -10.23 -23.76
C PRO A 372 0.24 -10.01 -22.33
N PRO A 373 -0.29 -11.07 -21.66
CA PRO A 373 -0.59 -11.02 -20.23
C PRO A 373 0.65 -10.61 -19.42
N ILE A 374 0.47 -9.74 -18.44
CA ILE A 374 1.54 -9.32 -17.51
C ILE A 374 1.29 -9.97 -16.16
N ILE A 375 2.31 -10.60 -15.58
CA ILE A 375 2.27 -11.11 -14.21
C ILE A 375 2.40 -9.93 -13.25
N GLY A 376 1.42 -9.81 -12.34
CA GLY A 376 1.39 -8.79 -11.31
C GLY A 376 2.17 -9.15 -10.04
N ASP A 377 2.28 -8.21 -9.11
CA ASP A 377 2.95 -8.40 -7.82
C ASP A 377 1.94 -8.45 -6.67
N SER A 378 1.98 -9.49 -5.85
CA SER A 378 1.19 -9.64 -4.61
C SER A 378 2.06 -9.81 -3.35
N SER A 379 3.36 -9.59 -3.48
CA SER A 379 4.38 -9.84 -2.45
C SER A 379 4.42 -8.79 -1.32
N PHE A 380 3.63 -7.72 -1.42
CA PHE A 380 3.49 -6.65 -0.41
C PHE A 380 2.34 -6.94 0.54
N LYS A 381 2.37 -8.11 1.17
CA LYS A 381 1.42 -8.55 2.19
C LYS A 381 1.86 -8.10 3.59
N ASP A 382 0.91 -7.56 4.35
CA ASP A 382 1.03 -7.14 5.75
C ASP A 382 2.32 -6.32 6.00
N VAL A 383 2.56 -5.35 5.12
CA VAL A 383 3.73 -4.47 5.14
C VAL A 383 3.44 -3.22 5.96
N PRO A 384 4.32 -2.85 6.90
CA PRO A 384 4.16 -1.62 7.65
C PRO A 384 4.38 -0.42 6.71
N VAL A 385 3.43 0.51 6.70
CA VAL A 385 3.56 1.75 5.92
C VAL A 385 4.32 2.84 6.68
N GLY A 386 4.92 2.58 7.84
CA GLY A 386 5.82 3.55 8.52
C GLY A 386 5.22 4.91 8.90
N ILE A 387 3.93 5.13 8.67
CA ILE A 387 3.11 6.27 9.07
C ILE A 387 1.80 5.70 9.61
N ASP A 388 1.23 6.35 10.63
CA ASP A 388 -0.09 6.01 11.15
C ASP A 388 -1.19 6.45 10.16
N PRO A 389 -1.98 5.53 9.56
CA PRO A 389 -3.02 5.90 8.60
C PRO A 389 -4.16 6.74 9.19
N THR A 390 -4.32 6.79 10.52
CA THR A 390 -5.31 7.67 11.17
C THR A 390 -4.97 9.16 10.99
N THR A 391 -3.70 9.48 10.73
CA THR A 391 -3.24 10.85 10.40
C THR A 391 -3.61 11.29 8.99
N TRP A 392 -4.05 10.38 8.11
CA TRP A 392 -4.37 10.72 6.73
C TRP A 392 -5.77 11.33 6.62
N PRO A 393 -5.92 12.54 6.03
CA PRO A 393 -7.21 13.16 5.84
C PRO A 393 -8.16 12.32 4.98
N LEU A 394 -9.46 12.45 5.22
CA LEU A 394 -10.51 11.88 4.37
C LEU A 394 -10.50 12.53 2.98
N ASP A 395 -10.66 11.70 1.94
CA ASP A 395 -10.72 12.15 0.54
C ASP A 395 -12.08 12.77 0.22
N ILE A 396 -12.21 14.06 0.51
CA ILE A 396 -13.38 14.87 0.20
C ILE A 396 -13.16 15.59 -1.12
N ASN A 397 -14.16 15.53 -2.00
CA ASN A 397 -14.24 16.40 -3.17
C ASN A 397 -14.76 17.78 -2.72
N TYR A 398 -13.84 18.58 -2.17
CA TYR A 398 -14.15 19.90 -1.60
C TYR A 398 -14.85 20.81 -2.62
N GLN A 399 -14.28 20.95 -3.82
CA GLN A 399 -14.82 21.85 -4.85
C GLN A 399 -16.26 21.48 -5.24
N TYR A 400 -16.51 20.20 -5.55
CA TYR A 400 -17.86 19.76 -5.91
C TYR A 400 -18.85 19.90 -4.75
N THR A 401 -18.42 19.60 -3.52
CA THR A 401 -19.26 19.78 -2.32
C THR A 401 -19.63 21.26 -2.10
N ILE A 402 -18.65 22.17 -2.24
CA ILE A 402 -18.87 23.62 -2.16
C ILE A 402 -19.84 24.10 -3.26
N ASP A 403 -19.68 23.62 -4.49
CA ASP A 403 -20.53 24.02 -5.62
C ASP A 403 -21.96 23.48 -5.53
N GLN A 404 -22.16 22.31 -4.89
CA GLN A 404 -23.49 21.83 -4.54
C GLN A 404 -24.11 22.63 -3.39
N ALA A 405 -23.32 22.99 -2.36
CA ALA A 405 -23.79 23.82 -1.24
C ALA A 405 -24.16 25.25 -1.67
N LYS A 406 -23.56 25.80 -2.74
CA LYS A 406 -24.01 27.08 -3.33
C LYS A 406 -25.46 27.01 -3.84
N LYS A 407 -25.88 25.86 -4.36
CA LYS A 407 -27.22 25.60 -4.90
C LYS A 407 -28.22 25.19 -3.82
N ASN A 408 -27.78 24.36 -2.88
CA ASN A 408 -28.56 23.86 -1.74
C ASN A 408 -27.80 24.18 -0.44
N PRO A 409 -27.99 25.39 0.12
CA PRO A 409 -27.26 25.83 1.31
C PRO A 409 -27.59 24.98 2.54
N VAL A 410 -26.62 24.84 3.45
CA VAL A 410 -26.84 24.11 4.71
C VAL A 410 -27.71 24.96 5.64
N THR A 411 -28.83 24.41 6.10
CA THR A 411 -29.71 25.06 7.08
C THR A 411 -29.75 24.28 8.40
N PRO A 412 -29.94 24.92 9.57
CA PRO A 412 -30.16 24.22 10.83
C PRO A 412 -31.35 23.25 10.73
N GLY A 413 -31.15 21.97 11.07
CA GLY A 413 -32.16 20.91 10.92
C GLY A 413 -32.42 20.45 9.48
N GLY A 414 -31.73 20.99 8.47
CA GLY A 414 -31.82 20.55 7.08
C GLY A 414 -30.86 19.40 6.75
N SER A 415 -31.08 18.71 5.63
CA SER A 415 -30.10 17.75 5.11
C SER A 415 -29.13 18.39 4.12
N PHE A 416 -27.91 17.85 4.07
CA PHE A 416 -26.86 18.27 3.13
C PHE A 416 -25.97 17.08 2.77
N ARG A 417 -25.32 17.15 1.61
CA ARG A 417 -24.43 16.09 1.11
C ARG A 417 -22.98 16.54 1.06
N VAL A 418 -22.08 15.64 1.45
CA VAL A 418 -20.64 15.77 1.26
C VAL A 418 -20.17 14.67 0.33
N TRP A 419 -19.44 15.07 -0.71
CA TRP A 419 -18.99 14.18 -1.79
C TRP A 419 -17.49 13.90 -1.65
N GLY A 420 -17.06 12.72 -2.08
CA GLY A 420 -15.69 12.27 -1.90
C GLY A 420 -15.47 10.87 -2.45
N ASP A 421 -14.42 10.21 -1.95
CA ASP A 421 -14.12 8.81 -2.20
C ASP A 421 -13.91 8.14 -0.83
N PHE A 422 -14.94 7.43 -0.38
CA PHE A 422 -15.10 6.99 1.00
C PHE A 422 -15.13 5.47 1.12
N CYS A 423 -14.82 4.99 2.32
CA CYS A 423 -14.62 3.56 2.60
C CYS A 423 -15.77 2.95 3.39
N TRP A 424 -16.89 3.66 3.46
CA TRP A 424 -17.98 3.36 4.37
C TRP A 424 -18.82 2.16 3.93
N GLY A 425 -18.86 1.82 2.64
CA GLY A 425 -19.52 0.61 2.14
C GLY A 425 -21.03 0.58 2.38
N GLY A 426 -21.66 1.75 2.56
CA GLY A 426 -23.05 1.87 3.01
C GLY A 426 -23.23 2.04 4.52
N ASP A 427 -22.19 1.84 5.33
CA ASP A 427 -22.27 1.93 6.79
C ASP A 427 -22.26 3.39 7.28
N LYS A 428 -23.46 3.93 7.48
CA LYS A 428 -23.67 5.27 8.05
C LYS A 428 -23.23 5.41 9.52
N GLN A 429 -22.95 4.33 10.26
CA GLN A 429 -22.43 4.44 11.63
C GLN A 429 -20.97 4.88 11.65
N ARG A 430 -20.25 4.73 10.52
CA ARG A 430 -18.88 5.22 10.37
C ARG A 430 -18.80 6.73 10.16
N ALA A 431 -19.78 7.29 9.45
CA ALA A 431 -19.71 8.68 8.99
C ALA A 431 -20.29 9.63 10.05
N GLU A 432 -19.42 10.48 10.59
CA GLU A 432 -19.77 11.52 11.55
C GLU A 432 -19.40 12.90 11.00
N VAL A 433 -20.13 13.94 11.41
CA VAL A 433 -19.82 15.33 11.05
C VAL A 433 -19.95 16.23 12.27
N TYR A 434 -18.93 17.06 12.48
CA TYR A 434 -18.80 17.95 13.62
C TYR A 434 -18.75 19.40 13.14
N PHE A 435 -19.68 20.22 13.63
CA PHE A 435 -19.81 21.62 13.26
C PHE A 435 -18.93 22.49 14.16
N VAL A 436 -18.01 23.25 13.57
CA VAL A 436 -17.11 24.16 14.28
C VAL A 436 -17.81 25.52 14.45
N PRO A 437 -18.17 25.93 15.69
CA PRO A 437 -18.91 27.16 15.94
C PRO A 437 -18.04 28.41 15.78
N ALA A 438 -18.69 29.57 15.66
CA ALA A 438 -18.02 30.84 15.38
C ALA A 438 -17.06 31.32 16.49
N ASP A 439 -17.23 30.86 17.73
CA ASP A 439 -16.37 31.17 18.89
C ASP A 439 -15.03 30.40 18.90
N GLN A 440 -14.87 29.40 18.03
CA GLN A 440 -13.69 28.55 18.00
C GLN A 440 -12.69 29.01 16.90
N PRO A 441 -11.46 29.45 17.26
CA PRO A 441 -10.43 29.73 16.28
C PRO A 441 -9.94 28.43 15.62
N LEU A 442 -9.66 28.49 14.32
CA LEU A 442 -9.09 27.37 13.57
C LEU A 442 -7.56 27.33 13.74
N PRO A 443 -6.94 26.14 13.83
CA PRO A 443 -5.48 26.03 13.85
C PRO A 443 -4.89 26.52 12.52
N PRO A 444 -3.73 27.21 12.54
CA PRO A 444 -3.12 27.79 11.34
C PRO A 444 -2.50 26.74 10.39
N SER A 445 -2.14 25.57 10.91
CA SER A 445 -1.55 24.46 10.15
C SER A 445 -1.72 23.12 10.90
N LEU A 446 -1.56 22.01 10.17
CA LEU A 446 -1.55 20.62 10.69
C LEU A 446 -0.21 19.90 10.47
N GLU A 447 0.88 20.64 10.30
CA GLU A 447 2.21 20.04 10.17
C GLU A 447 2.63 19.37 11.49
N GLY A 448 2.64 18.04 11.49
CA GLY A 448 3.42 17.25 12.46
C GLY A 448 2.95 17.29 13.91
N GLY A 449 1.68 16.94 14.16
CA GLY A 449 1.20 16.55 15.48
C GLY A 449 0.24 17.54 16.14
N ASP A 450 -1.00 17.12 16.31
CA ASP A 450 -1.37 16.46 17.57
C ASP A 450 -2.75 15.81 17.45
N ILE A 451 -2.77 14.47 17.40
CA ILE A 451 -4.02 13.68 17.32
C ILE A 451 -4.87 13.93 18.58
N GLU A 452 -4.25 14.18 19.74
CA GLU A 452 -4.95 14.56 20.97
C GLU A 452 -5.68 15.89 20.81
N THR A 453 -5.07 16.92 20.22
CA THR A 453 -5.71 18.23 20.01
C THR A 453 -6.90 18.13 19.05
N ALA A 454 -6.79 17.36 17.95
CA ALA A 454 -7.92 17.11 17.06
C ALA A 454 -9.04 16.31 17.77
N LYS A 455 -8.70 15.25 18.52
CA LYS A 455 -9.66 14.46 19.31
C LYS A 455 -10.30 15.27 20.45
N ARG A 456 -9.56 16.16 21.11
CA ARG A 456 -10.08 17.06 22.16
C ARG A 456 -11.03 18.09 21.59
N ALA A 457 -10.73 18.67 20.42
CA ALA A 457 -11.66 19.51 19.70
C ALA A 457 -12.94 18.74 19.34
N GLN A 458 -12.83 17.52 18.80
CA GLN A 458 -13.98 16.65 18.55
C GLN A 458 -14.77 16.33 19.83
N GLN A 459 -14.12 15.95 20.93
CA GLN A 459 -14.76 15.68 22.23
C GLN A 459 -15.51 16.91 22.78
N GLN A 460 -14.97 18.12 22.62
CA GLN A 460 -15.66 19.36 22.99
C GLN A 460 -16.87 19.65 22.10
N LEU A 461 -16.82 19.32 20.81
CA LEU A 461 -17.96 19.46 19.88
C LEU A 461 -19.05 18.41 20.13
N ILE A 462 -18.66 17.17 20.47
CA ILE A 462 -19.56 16.10 20.95
C ILE A 462 -20.28 16.56 22.23
N ALA A 463 -19.53 17.07 23.22
CA ALA A 463 -20.09 17.57 24.48
C ALA A 463 -21.07 18.75 24.29
N ARG A 464 -20.93 19.54 23.22
CA ARG A 464 -21.84 20.64 22.86
C ARG A 464 -23.04 20.21 22.00
N LYS A 465 -23.20 18.91 21.67
CA LYS A 465 -24.21 18.39 20.70
C LYS A 465 -24.16 19.07 19.33
N MET A 466 -22.97 19.44 18.87
CA MET A 466 -22.73 20.08 17.57
C MET A 466 -22.42 19.05 16.47
N ASN A 467 -23.00 17.86 16.58
CA ASN A 467 -22.83 16.77 15.63
C ASN A 467 -24.04 16.66 14.69
N GLY A 468 -23.78 16.47 13.40
CA GLY A 468 -24.80 16.04 12.44
C GLY A 468 -24.97 14.52 12.45
N LYS A 469 -26.09 14.05 11.94
CA LYS A 469 -26.44 12.62 11.88
C LYS A 469 -26.41 12.12 10.45
N ALA A 470 -25.61 11.09 10.15
CA ALA A 470 -25.62 10.47 8.83
C ALA A 470 -26.98 9.79 8.56
N THR A 471 -27.66 10.22 7.50
CA THR A 471 -28.93 9.63 7.05
C THR A 471 -28.68 8.54 6.00
N GLN A 472 -27.72 8.79 5.09
CA GLN A 472 -27.26 7.87 4.05
C GLN A 472 -25.74 7.97 3.91
N ALA A 473 -25.05 6.84 3.75
CA ALA A 473 -23.63 6.79 3.38
C ALA A 473 -23.43 5.91 2.15
N THR A 474 -22.47 6.26 1.31
CA THR A 474 -22.01 5.49 0.15
C THR A 474 -20.50 5.70 -0.02
N ASP A 475 -19.87 4.98 -0.93
CA ASP A 475 -18.45 5.18 -1.24
C ASP A 475 -18.17 6.48 -2.04
N THR A 476 -19.19 7.24 -2.46
CA THR A 476 -19.00 8.51 -3.23
C THR A 476 -19.61 9.75 -2.58
N PHE A 477 -20.53 9.57 -1.64
CA PHE A 477 -21.13 10.65 -0.85
C PHE A 477 -21.72 10.14 0.47
N VAL A 478 -21.85 11.07 1.41
CA VAL A 478 -22.68 10.93 2.61
C VAL A 478 -23.71 12.06 2.64
N GLU A 479 -24.92 11.74 3.07
CA GLU A 479 -25.95 12.72 3.44
C GLU A 479 -26.06 12.79 4.96
N PHE A 480 -26.04 14.01 5.48
CA PHE A 480 -26.16 14.32 6.90
C PHE A 480 -27.37 15.21 7.16
N GLU A 481 -28.00 15.02 8.31
CA GLU A 481 -28.92 15.96 8.94
C GLU A 481 -28.10 16.91 9.84
N ALA A 482 -28.16 18.22 9.58
CA ALA A 482 -27.49 19.24 10.39
C ALA A 482 -28.24 19.45 11.73
N PRO A 483 -27.55 19.72 12.85
CA PRO A 483 -28.22 20.00 14.11
C PRO A 483 -29.10 21.26 13.99
N SER A 484 -30.25 21.27 14.66
CA SER A 484 -31.23 22.38 14.63
C SER A 484 -30.80 23.64 15.38
N SER A 485 -29.49 23.86 15.56
CA SER A 485 -28.93 24.98 16.31
C SER A 485 -28.32 26.02 15.38
N ASP A 486 -28.79 27.27 15.46
CA ASP A 486 -28.22 28.40 14.71
C ASP A 486 -26.73 28.64 15.00
N LYS A 487 -26.16 28.03 16.05
CA LYS A 487 -24.71 28.07 16.37
C LYS A 487 -23.82 27.47 15.26
N ILE A 488 -24.38 26.75 14.29
CA ILE A 488 -23.65 26.31 13.08
C ILE A 488 -23.40 27.44 12.07
N LEU A 489 -24.10 28.58 12.22
CA LEU A 489 -24.03 29.71 11.29
C LEU A 489 -22.90 30.66 11.68
N VAL A 490 -21.85 30.70 10.87
CA VAL A 490 -20.73 31.63 10.98
C VAL A 490 -20.95 32.77 9.98
N LYS A 491 -21.02 34.02 10.46
CA LYS A 491 -21.17 35.19 9.58
C LYS A 491 -19.92 35.36 8.71
N SER A 492 -20.10 35.48 7.39
CA SER A 492 -19.02 35.68 6.43
C SER A 492 -19.47 36.64 5.33
N GLY A 493 -18.87 37.84 5.30
CA GLY A 493 -19.33 38.94 4.44
C GLY A 493 -20.80 39.29 4.72
N SER A 494 -21.62 39.30 3.67
CA SER A 494 -23.06 39.57 3.72
C SER A 494 -23.93 38.32 3.98
N GLY A 495 -23.35 37.14 4.16
CA GLY A 495 -24.09 35.88 4.33
C GLY A 495 -23.58 35.02 5.48
N TYR A 496 -24.02 33.76 5.49
CA TYR A 496 -23.58 32.76 6.45
C TYR A 496 -22.84 31.63 5.75
N VAL A 497 -21.86 31.06 6.47
CA VAL A 497 -21.21 29.80 6.12
C VAL A 497 -21.26 28.88 7.34
N THR A 498 -21.12 27.60 7.09
CA THR A 498 -20.89 26.60 8.14
C THR A 498 -19.51 25.99 7.95
N ARG A 499 -18.82 25.71 9.05
CA ARG A 499 -17.50 25.06 9.09
C ARG A 499 -17.69 23.69 9.69
N MET A 500 -17.16 22.66 9.05
CA MET A 500 -17.35 21.29 9.53
C MET A 500 -16.14 20.39 9.33
N VAL A 501 -16.04 19.41 10.22
CA VAL A 501 -15.06 18.33 10.20
C VAL A 501 -15.80 17.03 10.01
N LEU A 502 -15.49 16.28 8.95
CA LEU A 502 -16.00 14.92 8.80
C LEU A 502 -15.07 13.96 9.53
N TYR A 503 -15.62 12.85 10.01
CA TYR A 503 -14.86 11.81 10.69
C TYR A 503 -15.37 10.42 10.29
N ASP A 504 -14.44 9.50 10.05
CA ASP A 504 -14.72 8.07 9.92
C ASP A 504 -14.36 7.40 11.24
N ASN A 505 -15.37 7.05 12.04
CA ASN A 505 -15.19 6.50 13.38
C ASN A 505 -14.46 5.15 13.36
N LYS A 506 -14.74 4.29 12.38
CA LYS A 506 -14.06 2.99 12.24
C LYS A 506 -12.62 3.13 11.73
N ALA A 507 -12.36 4.08 10.84
CA ALA A 507 -10.99 4.34 10.36
C ALA A 507 -10.18 5.26 11.30
N ALA A 508 -10.84 5.87 12.30
CA ALA A 508 -10.31 6.93 13.16
C ALA A 508 -9.68 8.12 12.42
N ARG A 509 -10.21 8.48 11.23
CA ARG A 509 -9.68 9.52 10.33
C ARG A 509 -10.61 10.72 10.23
N GLY A 510 -10.06 11.93 10.30
CA GLY A 510 -10.81 13.18 10.08
C GLY A 510 -10.62 13.76 8.68
N SER A 511 -11.48 14.69 8.26
CA SER A 511 -11.12 15.68 7.23
C SER A 511 -10.08 16.66 7.76
N SER A 512 -9.47 17.49 6.91
CA SER A 512 -8.61 18.56 7.44
C SER A 512 -9.42 19.54 8.30
N VAL A 513 -8.74 20.11 9.29
CA VAL A 513 -9.27 21.10 10.24
C VAL A 513 -8.49 22.41 10.24
N ASP A 514 -7.48 22.55 9.38
CA ASP A 514 -6.71 23.79 9.24
C ASP A 514 -7.50 24.89 8.51
N ALA A 515 -7.07 26.14 8.69
CA ALA A 515 -7.76 27.31 8.15
C ALA A 515 -7.85 27.39 6.60
N LYS A 516 -7.06 26.60 5.85
CA LYS A 516 -7.09 26.55 4.37
C LYS A 516 -7.96 25.40 3.85
N ASN A 517 -8.04 24.30 4.59
CA ASN A 517 -8.59 23.03 4.11
C ASN A 517 -9.83 22.54 4.89
N ILE A 518 -10.30 23.23 5.93
CA ILE A 518 -11.57 22.88 6.59
C ILE A 518 -12.76 23.04 5.63
N LEU A 519 -13.67 22.06 5.65
CA LEU A 519 -14.86 22.09 4.78
C LEU A 519 -15.78 23.24 5.20
N THR A 520 -15.81 24.30 4.38
CA THR A 520 -16.62 25.50 4.60
C THR A 520 -17.69 25.59 3.52
N LEU A 521 -18.96 25.45 3.91
CA LEU A 521 -20.10 25.41 2.99
C LEU A 521 -20.98 26.66 3.16
N LYS A 522 -21.64 27.11 2.09
CA LYS A 522 -22.66 28.16 2.18
C LYS A 522 -23.78 27.68 3.10
N ALA A 523 -24.22 28.54 4.01
CA ALA A 523 -25.29 28.26 4.96
C ALA A 523 -26.36 29.36 4.92
N GLU A 524 -27.57 29.02 5.31
CA GLU A 524 -28.70 29.95 5.43
C GLU A 524 -29.48 29.65 6.74
N THR A 525 -30.23 30.64 7.23
CA THR A 525 -31.13 30.45 8.38
C THR A 525 -32.22 29.43 8.04
N ALA A 526 -32.72 28.69 9.05
CA ALA A 526 -33.77 27.72 8.82
C ALA A 526 -35.00 28.37 8.15
N PRO A 527 -35.59 27.74 7.11
CA PRO A 527 -36.74 28.31 6.41
C PRO A 527 -37.92 28.43 7.37
N PHE A 528 -38.51 29.62 7.45
CA PHE A 528 -39.62 29.89 8.36
C PHE A 528 -40.82 28.99 8.02
N PRO A 529 -41.39 28.23 8.98
CA PRO A 529 -42.44 27.26 8.69
C PRO A 529 -43.80 27.95 8.52
N ILE A 530 -43.98 28.66 7.39
CA ILE A 530 -45.17 29.45 7.04
C ILE A 530 -46.45 28.62 7.15
N MET A 531 -46.43 27.33 6.78
CA MET A 531 -47.57 26.41 6.90
C MET A 531 -47.99 26.17 8.36
N LEU A 532 -47.04 26.08 9.29
CA LEU A 532 -47.31 25.78 10.70
C LEU A 532 -47.83 27.04 11.41
N VAL A 533 -47.22 28.20 11.14
CA VAL A 533 -47.71 29.50 11.61
C VAL A 533 -49.07 29.85 11.00
N GLY A 534 -49.29 29.54 9.72
CA GLY A 534 -50.59 29.68 9.07
C GLY A 534 -51.67 28.79 9.70
N GLY A 535 -51.35 27.54 10.02
CA GLY A 535 -52.24 26.64 10.75
C GLY A 535 -52.60 27.16 12.15
N ILE A 536 -51.63 27.67 12.90
CA ILE A 536 -51.87 28.31 14.22
C ILE A 536 -52.73 29.58 14.06
N ALA A 537 -52.45 30.43 13.07
CA ALA A 537 -53.24 31.64 12.82
C ALA A 537 -54.70 31.29 12.49
N ILE A 538 -54.95 30.27 11.66
CA ILE A 538 -56.30 29.78 11.37
C ILE A 538 -56.96 29.22 12.63
N ALA A 539 -56.25 28.43 13.44
CA ALA A 539 -56.79 27.91 14.71
C ALA A 539 -57.18 29.03 15.69
N VAL A 540 -56.35 30.07 15.82
CA VAL A 540 -56.66 31.26 16.64
C VAL A 540 -57.88 32.01 16.09
N ILE A 541 -57.98 32.20 14.77
CA ILE A 541 -59.15 32.83 14.14
C ILE A 541 -60.43 32.03 14.42
N VAL A 542 -60.38 30.69 14.31
CA VAL A 542 -61.53 29.80 14.60
C VAL A 542 -61.93 29.88 16.09
N ILE A 543 -60.97 29.91 17.01
CA ILE A 543 -61.23 30.04 18.45
C ILE A 543 -61.86 31.41 18.76
N VAL A 544 -61.36 32.50 18.16
CA VAL A 544 -61.94 33.84 18.30
C VAL A 544 -63.37 33.89 17.75
N LEU A 545 -63.63 33.29 16.59
CA LEU A 545 -64.97 33.19 16.01
C LEU A 545 -65.94 32.41 16.91
N LEU A 546 -65.51 31.29 17.50
CA LEU A 546 -66.30 30.52 18.47
C LEU A 546 -66.62 31.33 19.73
N LEU A 547 -65.66 32.10 20.24
CA LEU A 547 -65.87 32.99 21.39
C LEU A 547 -66.84 34.14 21.06
N VAL A 548 -66.77 34.72 19.86
CA VAL A 548 -67.72 35.75 19.41
C VAL A 548 -69.14 35.18 19.28
N ILE A 549 -69.30 33.96 18.75
CA ILE A 549 -70.61 33.29 18.66
C ILE A 549 -71.18 33.00 20.07
N LEU A 550 -70.35 32.58 21.02
CA LEU A 550 -70.77 32.37 22.42
C LEU A 550 -71.11 33.68 23.14
N LEU A 551 -70.46 34.80 22.82
CA LEU A 551 -70.72 36.12 23.41
C LEU A 551 -71.91 36.86 22.77
N MET A 552 -72.30 36.50 21.53
CA MET A 552 -73.48 37.08 20.86
C MET A 552 -74.79 36.28 21.07
N GLY A 553 -74.72 35.05 21.59
CA GLY A 553 -75.87 34.11 21.72
C GLY A 553 -76.80 34.33 22.92
N GLY A 554 -77.22 35.56 23.22
CA GLY A 554 -77.84 35.96 24.50
C GLY A 554 -79.38 36.07 24.60
N GLY A 555 -80.15 35.02 24.27
CA GLY A 555 -81.40 34.68 24.99
C GLY A 555 -82.80 35.13 24.49
N LYS A 556 -83.77 34.17 24.52
CA LYS A 556 -85.04 34.25 25.30
C LYS A 556 -85.85 32.93 25.27
N LYS A 557 -86.71 32.74 26.30
CA LYS A 557 -87.69 31.63 26.51
C LYS A 557 -88.97 31.86 25.64
N ARG A 558 -89.98 30.99 25.44
CA ARG A 558 -90.62 29.98 26.32
C ARG A 558 -91.70 29.13 25.57
N GLN A 559 -91.66 27.79 25.68
CA GLN A 559 -92.73 26.76 25.86
C GLN A 559 -94.20 26.82 25.28
N VAL A 560 -94.69 25.64 24.79
CA VAL A 560 -96.10 25.14 24.57
C VAL A 560 -96.93 25.69 23.37
N GLY A 561 -97.67 24.92 22.53
CA GLY A 561 -97.74 23.46 22.27
C GLY A 561 -98.97 22.95 21.45
N THR A 562 -98.77 22.01 20.49
CA THR A 562 -99.74 21.03 19.84
C THR A 562 -100.99 21.52 19.05
N PRO A 563 -101.66 20.70 18.17
CA PRO A 563 -101.28 19.44 17.49
C PRO A 563 -101.62 19.33 15.95
N GLY A 564 -101.14 18.26 15.29
CA GLY A 564 -101.67 17.71 14.01
C GLY A 564 -101.02 18.23 12.71
N GLY A 565 -100.86 17.44 11.63
CA GLY A 565 -101.08 15.99 11.45
C GLY A 565 -100.83 15.53 9.99
N ALA A 566 -100.51 14.24 9.79
CA ALA A 566 -100.26 13.53 8.51
C ALA A 566 -99.08 14.04 7.64
N ALA A 567 -98.40 13.24 6.80
CA ALA A 567 -98.52 11.81 6.47
C ALA A 567 -97.10 11.18 6.57
N LEU A 568 -96.85 10.13 7.35
CA LEU A 568 -97.19 8.70 7.17
C LEU A 568 -96.14 7.92 6.33
N PRO A 569 -95.80 6.66 6.71
CA PRO A 569 -94.47 6.46 7.32
C PRO A 569 -93.83 5.09 6.94
N PRO A 570 -93.32 4.18 7.82
CA PRO A 570 -92.22 3.27 7.48
C PRO A 570 -92.72 1.80 7.61
N PRO A 571 -92.26 0.90 8.52
CA PRO A 571 -90.90 0.52 8.96
C PRO A 571 -90.65 -1.00 8.82
N VAL A 572 -89.52 -1.49 9.35
CA VAL A 572 -89.42 -2.55 10.41
C VAL A 572 -88.15 -3.38 10.27
N VAL A 573 -87.54 -3.64 11.43
CA VAL A 573 -86.41 -4.53 11.68
C VAL A 573 -86.92 -5.97 11.91
N ALA A 574 -86.35 -6.99 11.25
CA ALA A 574 -86.16 -8.34 11.82
C ALA A 574 -85.44 -9.32 10.86
N GLY A 575 -84.63 -10.21 11.43
CA GLY A 575 -84.67 -11.66 11.18
C GLY A 575 -84.30 -12.26 9.81
N GLY A 576 -83.17 -12.97 9.77
CA GLY A 576 -83.19 -14.45 9.65
C GLY A 576 -83.42 -15.15 8.29
N GLN A 577 -82.40 -15.94 7.90
CA GLN A 577 -82.46 -17.25 7.19
C GLN A 577 -82.91 -17.36 5.70
N GLN A 578 -81.96 -17.86 4.87
CA GLN A 578 -81.98 -19.15 4.10
C GLN A 578 -83.24 -19.58 3.29
N PRO A 579 -83.12 -20.34 2.17
CA PRO A 579 -82.33 -21.58 2.00
C PRO A 579 -81.51 -21.62 0.68
N PHE A 580 -80.91 -22.71 0.18
CA PHE A 580 -80.61 -24.09 0.63
C PHE A 580 -79.07 -24.28 0.58
N GLY A 581 -78.39 -25.43 0.73
CA GLY A 581 -78.64 -26.83 1.11
C GLY A 581 -77.37 -27.63 0.76
N GLY A 582 -76.91 -28.67 1.47
CA GLY A 582 -77.34 -29.27 2.74
C GLY A 582 -76.36 -30.38 3.17
N GLY A 583 -76.66 -31.11 4.27
CA GLY A 583 -75.98 -32.38 4.63
C GLY A 583 -74.84 -32.27 5.68
N PRO A 584 -74.86 -33.05 6.78
CA PRO A 584 -73.94 -32.86 7.92
C PRO A 584 -72.91 -33.99 8.13
N GLY A 585 -71.85 -33.71 8.90
CA GLY A 585 -70.90 -34.73 9.38
C GLY A 585 -69.91 -34.25 10.46
N GLN A 586 -70.00 -34.84 11.65
CA GLN A 586 -69.07 -34.80 12.80
C GLN A 586 -69.33 -36.07 13.62
N PRO A 587 -68.45 -36.51 14.57
CA PRO A 587 -67.02 -36.24 14.82
C PRO A 587 -66.26 -37.61 14.96
N PRO A 588 -65.44 -37.97 15.99
CA PRO A 588 -64.32 -37.35 16.72
C PRO A 588 -63.02 -38.24 16.74
N TYR A 589 -62.04 -37.93 17.62
CA TYR A 589 -60.82 -38.72 18.02
C TYR A 589 -59.70 -38.92 16.96
N GLY A 590 -58.41 -38.95 17.30
CA GLY A 590 -57.69 -38.79 18.59
C GLY A 590 -56.16 -38.83 18.38
N GLY A 591 -55.35 -38.57 19.43
CA GLY A 591 -53.87 -38.79 19.42
C GLY A 591 -53.50 -40.30 19.56
N PRO A 592 -52.20 -40.70 19.67
CA PRO A 592 -51.05 -39.95 20.18
C PRO A 592 -49.76 -40.03 19.27
N GLY A 593 -48.58 -39.61 19.79
CA GLY A 593 -47.25 -39.75 19.14
C GLY A 593 -46.63 -41.17 19.26
N PRO A 594 -45.28 -41.38 19.22
CA PRO A 594 -44.14 -40.44 19.18
C PRO A 594 -43.05 -40.79 18.11
N GLY A 595 -41.91 -40.08 18.08
CA GLY A 595 -40.68 -40.54 17.37
C GLY A 595 -39.58 -39.49 17.15
N GLN A 596 -38.34 -39.78 17.58
CA GLN A 596 -37.12 -38.97 17.33
C GLN A 596 -36.24 -39.62 16.20
N PRO A 597 -34.88 -39.50 16.15
CA PRO A 597 -34.20 -38.50 15.30
C PRO A 597 -33.07 -39.07 14.40
N TYR A 598 -32.61 -38.31 13.41
CA TYR A 598 -31.31 -38.46 12.71
C TYR A 598 -31.11 -37.19 11.87
N GLY A 599 -29.93 -36.63 11.56
CA GLY A 599 -28.50 -36.83 11.89
C GLY A 599 -27.79 -35.67 11.16
N GLY A 600 -26.59 -35.18 11.47
CA GLY A 600 -25.42 -35.70 12.15
C GLY A 600 -24.33 -34.62 12.05
N GLY A 601 -23.18 -34.82 12.70
CA GLY A 601 -22.10 -33.83 12.69
C GLY A 601 -20.72 -34.48 12.69
N GLY A 602 -19.70 -33.65 12.54
CA GLY A 602 -18.29 -33.99 12.75
C GLY A 602 -17.34 -33.26 11.79
N PRO A 603 -16.02 -33.27 12.05
CA PRO A 603 -15.36 -33.50 13.34
C PRO A 603 -14.43 -32.33 13.74
N GLY A 604 -14.26 -32.10 15.04
CA GLY A 604 -13.19 -31.24 15.55
C GLY A 604 -11.86 -31.98 15.67
N GLN A 605 -10.74 -31.28 15.55
CA GLN A 605 -9.41 -31.77 15.92
C GLN A 605 -8.99 -31.21 17.29
N PRO A 606 -8.48 -32.05 18.22
CA PRO A 606 -7.84 -31.59 19.44
C PRO A 606 -6.34 -31.34 19.20
N TYR A 607 -5.84 -30.15 19.56
CA TYR A 607 -4.41 -29.88 19.61
C TYR A 607 -3.85 -30.35 20.97
N GLY A 608 -2.98 -31.35 20.96
CA GLY A 608 -2.30 -31.85 22.15
C GLY A 608 -1.18 -30.92 22.62
N GLY A 609 -1.01 -30.81 23.94
CA GLY A 609 0.10 -30.06 24.53
C GLY A 609 1.43 -30.82 24.52
N GLY A 610 2.53 -30.10 24.71
CA GLY A 610 3.88 -30.70 24.71
C GLY A 610 5.00 -29.67 24.85
N GLY A 611 4.99 -28.88 25.92
CA GLY A 611 6.11 -27.99 26.25
C GLY A 611 7.10 -28.67 27.20
N PRO A 612 8.41 -28.74 26.88
CA PRO A 612 9.46 -29.01 27.86
C PRO A 612 9.83 -27.70 28.57
N GLY A 613 9.77 -27.70 29.90
CA GLY A 613 10.29 -26.59 30.72
C GLY A 613 11.71 -26.85 31.23
N GLN A 614 12.23 -25.82 31.92
CA GLN A 614 13.44 -25.77 32.77
C GLN A 614 14.82 -25.52 32.10
N PRO A 615 15.80 -24.97 32.86
CA PRO A 615 15.71 -24.24 34.14
C PRO A 615 16.37 -22.85 34.15
N TYR A 616 16.14 -22.15 35.25
CA TYR A 616 16.76 -20.87 35.64
C TYR A 616 18.17 -21.07 36.24
N GLY A 617 19.07 -20.11 36.03
CA GLY A 617 20.41 -20.02 36.67
C GLY A 617 21.48 -19.51 35.71
N GLY A 618 22.44 -18.66 36.07
CA GLY A 618 22.73 -17.94 37.33
C GLY A 618 23.57 -16.68 37.00
N GLY A 619 23.82 -15.80 37.97
CA GLY A 619 24.28 -14.43 37.68
C GLY A 619 25.80 -14.16 37.66
N GLY A 620 26.16 -13.02 37.04
CA GLY A 620 27.40 -12.26 37.25
C GLY A 620 28.51 -12.43 36.20
N PRO A 621 29.51 -11.52 36.15
CA PRO A 621 29.45 -10.07 36.42
C PRO A 621 29.96 -9.21 35.23
N MET A 622 29.63 -7.91 35.22
CA MET A 622 30.27 -6.95 34.30
C MET A 622 31.68 -6.56 34.78
N PRO A 623 32.69 -6.45 33.89
CA PRO A 623 33.89 -5.66 34.14
C PRO A 623 33.69 -4.18 33.72
N PRO A 624 34.46 -3.22 34.29
CA PRO A 624 34.15 -1.79 34.18
C PRO A 624 34.89 -1.05 33.04
N ARG A 625 34.18 -0.04 32.51
CA ARG A 625 34.61 1.20 31.83
C ARG A 625 35.74 1.11 30.79
#